data_AF-A0A645I128-F1
#
_entry.id   AF-A0A645I128-F1
#
_cell.length_a   1.000
_cell.length_b   1.000
_cell.length_c   1.000
_cell.angle_alpha   90.00
_cell.angle_beta   90.00
_cell.angle_gamma   90.00
#
_symmetry.space_group_name_H-M   'P 1'
#
loop_
_entity.id
_entity.type
_entity.pdbx_description
1 polymer ?
#
loop_
_entity_poly.entity_id
_entity_poly.type
_entity_poly.pdbx_seq_one_letter_code
_entity_poly.pdbx_strand_id
1 'polypeptide(L)'
;MCPRNALGLKVEPHKAMRAVANNDGKLLRDVNGVFSCCNCGLCTYYACNFGLNPAAMMTRMKEGLSRAGVKPEKRIAFPVAEGYSLTKLPVYRLESRMDVVKFEANAPFSHEEIAPESVTIPLKMHIGAPAEPVVSPGTRVRKGDLIARIPEGKMGAAVHASMDGIIEAVEGLFIRIKQ
;
A
#
# COMPACT_ATOMS: atom_id res chain seq x y z
N MET A 1 -6.12 18.42 -9.25
CA MET A 1 -4.72 18.10 -8.88
C MET A 1 -4.42 16.61 -8.78
N CYS A 2 -5.40 15.70 -8.62
CA CYS A 2 -5.08 14.26 -8.64
C CYS A 2 -4.53 13.84 -10.02
N PRO A 3 -3.29 13.31 -10.12
CA PRO A 3 -2.72 12.90 -11.40
C PRO A 3 -3.50 11.74 -12.01
N ARG A 4 -4.00 10.82 -11.18
CA ARG A 4 -4.82 9.69 -11.65
C ARG A 4 -6.16 10.12 -12.24
N ASN A 5 -6.74 11.22 -11.75
CA ASN A 5 -7.89 11.84 -12.41
C ASN A 5 -7.48 12.41 -13.77
N ALA A 6 -6.37 13.14 -13.84
CA ALA A 6 -5.89 13.73 -15.09
C ALA A 6 -5.51 12.65 -16.14
N LEU A 7 -5.16 11.44 -15.70
CA LEU A 7 -4.96 10.26 -16.54
C LEU A 7 -6.26 9.54 -16.97
N GLY A 8 -7.43 10.11 -16.68
CA GLY A 8 -8.70 9.51 -17.09
C GLY A 8 -9.31 8.50 -16.12
N LEU A 9 -8.71 8.27 -14.95
CA LEU A 9 -9.16 7.23 -14.01
C LEU A 9 -10.23 7.70 -13.02
N LYS A 10 -10.74 8.94 -13.19
CA LYS A 10 -11.86 9.52 -12.43
C LYS A 10 -11.72 9.45 -10.90
N VAL A 11 -10.50 9.64 -10.40
CA VAL A 11 -10.21 9.66 -8.97
C VAL A 11 -10.58 11.02 -8.38
N GLU A 12 -11.66 11.10 -7.61
CA GLU A 12 -12.22 12.39 -7.13
C GLU A 12 -12.28 12.49 -5.60
N PRO A 13 -11.15 12.68 -4.88
CA PRO A 13 -11.12 12.67 -3.41
C PRO A 13 -12.04 13.71 -2.77
N HIS A 14 -12.26 14.85 -3.42
CA HIS A 14 -13.15 15.89 -2.92
C HIS A 14 -14.63 15.47 -2.92
N LYS A 15 -15.05 14.55 -3.80
CA LYS A 15 -16.40 13.97 -3.79
C LYS A 15 -16.54 12.90 -2.71
N ALA A 16 -15.49 12.10 -2.51
CA ALA A 16 -15.41 11.17 -1.39
C ALA A 16 -15.56 11.88 -0.04
N MET A 17 -14.81 12.97 0.18
CA MET A 17 -14.92 13.78 1.39
C MET A 17 -16.33 14.35 1.58
N ARG A 18 -16.94 14.89 0.52
CA ARG A 18 -18.31 15.44 0.56
C ARG A 18 -19.36 14.38 0.84
N ALA A 19 -19.25 13.21 0.21
CA ALA A 19 -20.17 12.09 0.41
C ALA A 19 -20.22 11.67 1.88
N VAL A 20 -19.06 11.57 2.53
CA VAL A 20 -19.00 11.22 3.96
C VAL A 20 -19.48 12.35 4.85
N ALA A 21 -19.05 13.59 4.60
CA ALA A 21 -19.43 14.73 5.42
C ALA A 21 -20.96 14.98 5.43
N ASN A 22 -21.64 14.68 4.33
CA ASN A 22 -23.09 14.83 4.20
C ASN A 22 -23.87 13.53 4.44
N ASN A 23 -23.18 12.42 4.75
CA ASN A 23 -23.77 11.09 4.82
C ASN A 23 -24.61 10.73 3.57
N ASP A 24 -24.14 11.15 2.38
CA ASP A 24 -24.81 10.92 1.10
C ASP A 24 -23.83 10.31 0.08
N GLY A 25 -23.93 8.99 -0.08
CA GLY A 25 -23.12 8.22 -1.03
C GLY A 25 -23.32 8.64 -2.49
N LYS A 26 -24.47 9.25 -2.86
CA LYS A 26 -24.75 9.68 -4.25
C LYS A 26 -23.78 10.77 -4.72
N LEU A 27 -23.23 11.55 -3.79
CA LEU A 27 -22.25 12.61 -4.09
C LEU A 27 -20.93 12.06 -4.63
N LEU A 28 -20.60 10.79 -4.37
CA LEU A 28 -19.41 10.13 -4.93
C LEU A 28 -19.55 9.93 -6.46
N ARG A 29 -20.79 9.84 -6.95
CA ARG A 29 -21.19 9.54 -8.34
C ARG A 29 -20.65 8.19 -8.83
N ASP A 30 -19.38 8.13 -9.19
CA ASP A 30 -18.76 6.96 -9.78
C ASP A 30 -17.80 6.29 -8.79
N VAL A 31 -18.29 5.22 -8.16
CA VAL A 31 -17.54 4.48 -7.14
C VAL A 31 -16.28 3.82 -7.69
N ASN A 32 -16.21 3.55 -9.00
CA ASN A 32 -15.05 2.88 -9.60
C ASN A 32 -13.78 3.75 -9.51
N GLY A 33 -13.95 5.08 -9.47
CA GLY A 33 -12.85 6.03 -9.25
C GLY A 33 -12.12 5.83 -7.92
N VAL A 34 -12.79 5.28 -6.90
CA VAL A 34 -12.18 5.00 -5.58
C VAL A 34 -11.09 3.93 -5.69
N PHE A 35 -11.37 2.84 -6.41
CA PHE A 35 -10.41 1.75 -6.62
C PHE A 35 -9.17 2.22 -7.37
N SER A 36 -9.36 3.18 -8.27
CA SER A 36 -8.29 3.82 -9.01
C SER A 36 -7.42 4.75 -8.17
N CYS A 37 -7.68 5.02 -6.89
CA CYS A 37 -6.74 5.78 -6.06
C CYS A 37 -5.47 4.95 -5.74
N CYS A 38 -4.26 5.49 -5.89
CA CYS A 38 -3.01 4.80 -5.50
C CYS A 38 -2.48 5.20 -4.11
N ASN A 39 -3.25 5.96 -3.33
CA ASN A 39 -2.86 6.44 -2.01
C ASN A 39 -1.55 7.27 -1.99
N CYS A 40 -1.26 8.04 -3.05
CA CYS A 40 -0.05 8.87 -3.12
C CYS A 40 -0.04 10.08 -2.17
N GLY A 41 -1.13 10.36 -1.45
CA GLY A 41 -1.16 11.43 -0.45
C GLY A 41 -1.22 12.87 -0.99
N LEU A 42 -1.09 13.11 -2.30
CA LEU A 42 -1.09 14.49 -2.85
C LEU A 42 -2.32 15.32 -2.46
N CYS A 43 -3.50 14.69 -2.37
CA CYS A 43 -4.71 15.37 -1.93
C CYS A 43 -4.68 15.79 -0.45
N THR A 44 -3.94 15.07 0.40
CA THR A 44 -3.74 15.36 1.82
C THR A 44 -2.59 16.34 2.01
N TYR A 45 -1.41 15.97 1.54
CA TYR A 45 -0.17 16.67 1.87
C TYR A 45 0.06 17.92 1.05
N TYR A 46 -0.66 18.13 -0.06
CA TYR A 46 -0.46 19.31 -0.90
C TYR A 46 -1.76 20.05 -1.21
N ALA A 47 -2.79 19.36 -1.70
CA ALA A 47 -3.96 20.02 -2.27
C ALA A 47 -5.01 20.48 -1.24
N CYS A 48 -5.05 19.90 -0.03
CA CYS A 48 -6.06 20.27 0.95
C CYS A 48 -5.63 21.52 1.73
N ASN A 49 -6.38 22.61 1.55
CA ASN A 49 -6.17 23.86 2.27
C ASN A 49 -6.74 23.83 3.70
N PHE A 50 -7.60 22.86 4.01
CA PHE A 50 -8.24 22.70 5.33
C PHE A 50 -7.47 21.73 6.26
N GLY A 51 -6.33 21.19 5.82
CA GLY A 51 -5.57 20.21 6.61
C GLY A 51 -6.28 18.86 6.82
N LEU A 52 -7.31 18.56 6.03
CA LEU A 52 -8.00 17.27 6.08
C LEU A 52 -7.14 16.15 5.46
N ASN A 53 -7.54 14.90 5.67
CA ASN A 53 -6.87 13.72 5.10
C ASN A 53 -7.72 12.97 4.04
N PRO A 54 -7.92 13.52 2.83
CA PRO A 54 -8.64 12.82 1.77
C PRO A 54 -8.00 11.51 1.33
N ALA A 55 -6.68 11.35 1.42
CA ALA A 55 -6.02 10.10 1.05
C ALA A 55 -6.48 8.94 1.96
N ALA A 56 -6.48 9.15 3.28
CA ALA A 56 -7.00 8.17 4.23
C ALA A 56 -8.48 7.87 4.00
N MET A 57 -9.28 8.89 3.68
CA MET A 57 -10.70 8.69 3.34
C MET A 57 -10.87 7.81 2.10
N MET A 58 -10.10 8.05 1.03
CA MET A 58 -10.13 7.23 -0.18
C MET A 58 -9.75 5.77 0.12
N THR A 59 -8.76 5.54 0.97
CA THR A 59 -8.36 4.19 1.41
C THR A 59 -9.49 3.51 2.19
N ARG A 60 -10.06 4.20 3.19
CA ARG A 60 -11.19 3.68 3.98
C ARG A 60 -12.41 3.36 3.12
N MET A 61 -12.74 4.22 2.15
CA MET A 61 -13.80 3.96 1.20
C MET A 61 -13.52 2.75 0.34
N LYS A 62 -12.27 2.61 -0.17
CA LYS A 62 -11.87 1.46 -0.98
C LYS A 62 -12.06 0.16 -0.20
N GLU A 63 -11.58 0.12 1.04
CA GLU A 63 -11.74 -1.04 1.93
C GLU A 63 -13.23 -1.34 2.22
N GLY A 64 -14.05 -0.30 2.44
CA GLY A 64 -15.49 -0.44 2.63
C GLY A 64 -16.19 -1.04 1.41
N LEU A 65 -15.91 -0.51 0.22
CA LEU A 65 -16.46 -1.01 -1.05
C LEU A 65 -16.02 -2.44 -1.34
N SER A 66 -14.74 -2.76 -1.11
CA SER A 66 -14.22 -4.13 -1.26
C SER A 66 -14.90 -5.10 -0.29
N ARG A 67 -15.11 -4.71 0.98
CA ARG A 67 -15.85 -5.53 1.96
C ARG A 67 -17.31 -5.74 1.57
N ALA A 68 -17.92 -4.75 0.92
CA ALA A 68 -19.27 -4.86 0.36
C ALA A 68 -19.33 -5.69 -0.94
N GLY A 69 -18.22 -6.29 -1.38
CA GLY A 69 -18.16 -7.13 -2.57
C GLY A 69 -18.13 -6.35 -3.90
N VAL A 70 -17.97 -5.03 -3.86
CA VAL A 70 -17.86 -4.21 -5.09
C VAL A 70 -16.51 -4.50 -5.75
N LYS A 71 -16.56 -4.93 -7.01
CA LYS A 71 -15.37 -5.26 -7.80
C LYS A 71 -14.94 -4.05 -8.64
N PRO A 72 -13.63 -3.79 -8.75
CA PRO A 72 -13.13 -2.74 -9.63
C PRO A 72 -13.30 -3.13 -11.11
N GLU A 73 -13.64 -2.16 -11.93
CA GLU A 73 -13.66 -2.28 -13.39
C GLU A 73 -12.42 -1.63 -13.99
N LYS A 74 -11.69 -2.36 -14.84
CA LYS A 74 -10.55 -1.80 -15.59
C LYS A 74 -11.08 -0.90 -16.71
N ARG A 75 -11.18 0.40 -16.44
CA ARG A 75 -11.77 1.38 -17.35
C ARG A 75 -11.03 2.70 -17.32
N ILE A 76 -10.84 3.29 -18.50
CA ILE A 76 -10.46 4.70 -18.66
C ILE A 76 -11.76 5.47 -18.88
N ALA A 77 -12.11 6.37 -17.97
CA ALA A 77 -13.40 7.06 -17.99
C ALA A 77 -13.44 8.23 -18.98
N PHE A 78 -12.30 8.85 -19.26
CA PHE A 78 -12.12 9.93 -20.22
C PHE A 78 -10.65 10.00 -20.66
N PRO A 79 -10.33 10.64 -21.81
CA PRO A 79 -8.94 10.77 -22.27
C PRO A 79 -8.04 11.47 -21.26
N VAL A 80 -6.72 11.28 -21.40
CA VAL A 80 -5.74 12.03 -20.61
C VAL A 80 -5.92 13.53 -20.88
N ALA A 81 -5.94 14.34 -19.82
CA ALA A 81 -6.09 15.79 -19.95
C ALA A 81 -4.96 16.38 -20.81
N GLU A 82 -5.30 17.21 -21.80
CA GLU A 82 -4.34 17.82 -22.74
C GLU A 82 -3.18 18.53 -22.02
N GLY A 83 -3.50 19.26 -20.94
CA GLY A 83 -2.52 19.95 -20.10
C GLY A 83 -1.87 19.09 -19.00
N TYR A 84 -1.94 17.75 -19.05
CA TYR A 84 -1.43 16.90 -17.97
C TYR A 84 0.04 17.22 -17.60
N SER A 85 0.89 17.41 -18.62
CA SER A 85 2.30 17.80 -18.46
C SER A 85 2.48 19.10 -17.67
N LEU A 86 1.57 20.07 -17.85
CA LEU A 86 1.58 21.38 -17.21
C LEU A 86 0.99 21.36 -15.79
N THR A 87 0.27 20.30 -15.43
CA THR A 87 -0.35 20.15 -14.09
C THR A 87 0.49 19.32 -13.12
N LYS A 88 1.73 18.96 -13.51
CA LYS A 88 2.66 18.24 -12.65
C LYS A 88 3.04 19.08 -11.44
N LEU A 89 3.24 18.39 -10.33
CA LEU A 89 3.61 19.03 -9.08
C LEU A 89 5.13 19.29 -9.03
N PRO A 90 5.58 20.51 -8.69
CA PRO A 90 6.98 20.74 -8.39
C PRO A 90 7.36 20.02 -7.09
N VAL A 91 8.27 19.03 -7.18
CA VAL A 91 8.62 18.14 -6.05
C VAL A 91 9.20 18.94 -4.86
N TYR A 92 10.04 19.93 -5.11
CA TYR A 92 10.61 20.80 -4.07
C TYR A 92 9.56 21.48 -3.18
N ARG A 93 8.38 21.82 -3.73
CA ARG A 93 7.29 22.41 -2.93
C ARG A 93 6.63 21.38 -2.02
N LEU A 94 6.52 20.14 -2.47
CA LEU A 94 6.02 19.04 -1.65
C LEU A 94 6.98 18.73 -0.51
N GLU A 95 8.27 18.65 -0.81
CA GLU A 95 9.32 18.40 0.18
C GLU A 95 9.32 19.47 1.28
N SER A 96 9.27 20.74 0.87
CA SER A 96 9.19 21.88 1.79
C SER A 96 7.95 21.82 2.68
N ARG A 97 6.79 21.44 2.10
CA ARG A 97 5.53 21.34 2.85
C ARG A 97 5.48 20.14 3.79
N MET A 98 6.12 19.04 3.44
CA MET A 98 6.23 17.85 4.29
C MET A 98 7.35 17.95 5.32
N ASP A 99 8.14 19.03 5.29
CA ASP A 99 9.30 19.24 6.16
C ASP A 99 10.29 18.06 6.11
N VAL A 100 10.46 17.48 4.91
CA VAL A 100 11.38 16.36 4.68
C VAL A 100 12.75 16.81 4.17
N VAL A 101 12.88 18.08 3.76
CA VAL A 101 14.15 18.68 3.31
C VAL A 101 15.23 18.56 4.39
N LYS A 102 14.86 18.62 5.67
CA LYS A 102 15.79 18.42 6.79
C LYS A 102 16.41 17.01 6.87
N PHE A 103 15.84 16.04 6.17
CA PHE A 103 16.37 14.68 6.06
C PHE A 103 17.10 14.45 4.73
N GLU A 104 17.21 15.48 3.88
CA GLU A 104 18.00 15.39 2.66
C GLU A 104 19.49 15.25 3.04
N ALA A 105 20.03 14.07 2.81
CA ALA A 105 21.41 13.72 3.09
C ALA A 105 21.92 12.76 2.02
N ASN A 106 23.22 12.78 1.77
CA ASN A 106 23.86 11.74 0.97
C ASN A 106 23.64 10.38 1.64
N ALA A 107 22.98 9.46 0.95
CA ALA A 107 22.77 8.08 1.37
C ALA A 107 23.64 7.15 0.51
N PRO A 108 24.97 7.13 0.69
CA PRO A 108 25.84 6.27 -0.10
C PRO A 108 25.47 4.79 0.15
N PHE A 109 25.51 4.01 -0.92
CA PHE A 109 25.26 2.58 -0.83
C PHE A 109 26.41 1.89 -0.09
N SER A 110 26.13 1.32 1.08
CA SER A 110 27.09 0.49 1.82
C SER A 110 27.08 -0.93 1.27
N HIS A 111 28.29 -1.50 1.08
CA HIS A 111 28.46 -2.90 0.70
C HIS A 111 28.54 -3.82 1.94
N GLU A 112 28.44 -3.25 3.14
CA GLU A 112 28.43 -4.02 4.38
C GLU A 112 27.17 -4.88 4.47
N GLU A 113 27.35 -6.18 4.68
CA GLU A 113 26.23 -7.09 4.92
C GLU A 113 25.80 -6.98 6.38
N ILE A 114 24.52 -6.70 6.60
CA ILE A 114 23.92 -6.77 7.93
C ILE A 114 23.68 -8.25 8.26
N ALA A 115 24.29 -8.73 9.33
CA ALA A 115 24.06 -10.07 9.88
C ALA A 115 23.15 -10.00 11.12
N PRO A 116 21.82 -9.99 10.95
CA PRO A 116 20.90 -9.91 12.08
C PRO A 116 20.92 -11.22 12.89
N GLU A 117 20.84 -11.10 14.22
CA GLU A 117 20.70 -12.28 15.11
C GLU A 117 19.35 -12.99 14.92
N SER A 118 18.31 -12.26 14.52
CA SER A 118 16.99 -12.80 14.23
C SER A 118 16.21 -11.95 13.22
N VAL A 119 15.26 -12.59 12.54
CA VAL A 119 14.31 -11.93 11.62
C VAL A 119 12.89 -12.39 11.94
N THR A 120 11.94 -11.47 11.78
CA THR A 120 10.50 -11.78 11.86
C THR A 120 9.88 -11.59 10.49
N ILE A 121 9.34 -12.66 9.93
CA ILE A 121 8.78 -12.70 8.59
C ILE A 121 7.25 -12.77 8.68
N PRO A 122 6.52 -11.73 8.26
CA PRO A 122 5.06 -11.77 8.24
C PRO A 122 4.52 -12.76 7.21
N LEU A 123 3.40 -13.42 7.54
CA LEU A 123 2.68 -14.36 6.68
C LEU A 123 1.67 -13.67 5.75
N LYS A 124 1.34 -12.40 6.02
CA LYS A 124 0.42 -11.58 5.23
C LYS A 124 1.15 -10.35 4.67
N MET A 125 1.90 -10.56 3.59
CA MET A 125 2.66 -9.49 2.91
C MET A 125 2.05 -9.08 1.56
N HIS A 126 1.04 -9.81 1.08
CA HIS A 126 0.43 -9.62 -0.24
C HIS A 126 -1.09 -9.52 -0.17
N ILE A 127 -1.71 -9.18 -1.30
CA ILE A 127 -3.16 -8.96 -1.42
C ILE A 127 -3.98 -10.24 -1.14
N GLY A 128 -3.47 -11.40 -1.57
CA GLY A 128 -4.07 -12.74 -1.36
C GLY A 128 -4.10 -13.23 0.10
N ALA A 129 -4.65 -14.42 0.37
CA ALA A 129 -4.80 -14.97 1.74
C ALA A 129 -3.45 -15.14 2.46
N PRO A 130 -3.35 -14.95 3.80
CA PRO A 130 -2.10 -15.20 4.51
C PRO A 130 -1.52 -16.58 4.22
N ALA A 131 -0.19 -16.68 4.10
CA ALA A 131 0.48 -17.96 3.91
C ALA A 131 0.36 -18.84 5.17
N GLU A 132 0.22 -20.14 4.98
CA GLU A 132 0.14 -21.14 6.04
C GLU A 132 1.53 -21.67 6.38
N PRO A 133 2.01 -21.57 7.63
CA PRO A 133 3.29 -22.11 8.05
C PRO A 133 3.41 -23.61 7.74
N VAL A 134 4.59 -24.03 7.28
CA VAL A 134 4.93 -25.45 7.06
C VAL A 134 6.08 -25.91 7.95
N VAL A 135 6.48 -25.08 8.91
CA VAL A 135 7.55 -25.31 9.89
C VAL A 135 7.03 -25.08 11.30
N SER A 136 7.75 -25.59 12.30
CA SER A 136 7.41 -25.47 13.73
C SER A 136 8.58 -24.88 14.51
N PRO A 137 8.36 -24.33 15.72
CA PRO A 137 9.45 -23.95 16.61
C PRO A 137 10.46 -25.11 16.79
N GLY A 138 11.75 -24.79 16.72
CA GLY A 138 12.85 -25.77 16.75
C GLY A 138 13.26 -26.33 15.39
N THR A 139 12.50 -26.09 14.31
CA THR A 139 12.91 -26.49 12.95
C THR A 139 14.14 -25.69 12.51
N ARG A 140 15.20 -26.37 12.06
CA ARG A 140 16.34 -25.73 11.42
C ARG A 140 16.02 -25.46 9.95
N VAL A 141 16.31 -24.26 9.48
CA VAL A 141 16.05 -23.80 8.11
C VAL A 141 17.31 -23.17 7.52
N ARG A 142 17.44 -23.25 6.20
CA ARG A 142 18.42 -22.50 5.41
C ARG A 142 17.72 -21.39 4.65
N LYS A 143 18.47 -20.34 4.34
CA LYS A 143 18.02 -19.24 3.47
C LYS A 143 17.50 -19.84 2.16
N GLY A 144 16.26 -19.46 1.81
CA GLY A 144 15.56 -19.98 0.64
C GLY A 144 14.63 -21.16 0.91
N ASP A 145 14.66 -21.77 2.09
CA ASP A 145 13.73 -22.85 2.44
C ASP A 145 12.28 -22.34 2.51
N LEU A 146 11.33 -23.15 2.04
CA LEU A 146 9.90 -22.85 2.14
C LEU A 146 9.45 -22.93 3.60
N ILE A 147 9.00 -21.82 4.17
CA ILE A 147 8.53 -21.75 5.57
C ILE A 147 7.03 -21.52 5.69
N ALA A 148 6.37 -21.01 4.64
CA ALA A 148 4.92 -20.99 4.56
C ALA A 148 4.41 -21.11 3.12
N ARG A 149 3.34 -21.88 2.93
CA ARG A 149 2.72 -22.15 1.62
C ARG A 149 1.46 -21.33 1.40
N ILE A 150 1.03 -21.25 0.15
CA ILE A 150 -0.25 -20.63 -0.22
C ILE A 150 -1.39 -21.57 0.22
N PRO A 151 -2.43 -21.08 0.92
CA PRO A 151 -3.61 -21.88 1.22
C PRO A 151 -4.26 -22.40 -0.07
N GLU A 152 -4.75 -23.64 -0.03
CA GLU A 152 -5.33 -24.29 -1.20
C GLU A 152 -6.54 -23.51 -1.76
N GLY A 153 -6.59 -23.36 -3.08
CA GLY A 153 -7.66 -22.64 -3.77
C GLY A 153 -7.71 -21.13 -3.50
N LYS A 154 -6.69 -20.56 -2.84
CA LYS A 154 -6.57 -19.12 -2.61
C LYS A 154 -5.48 -18.51 -3.48
N MET A 155 -5.66 -17.24 -3.82
CA MET A 155 -4.57 -16.41 -4.35
C MET A 155 -3.61 -16.07 -3.20
N GLY A 156 -2.31 -16.17 -3.43
CA GLY A 156 -1.29 -15.76 -2.47
C GLY A 156 0.13 -15.92 -3.01
N ALA A 157 1.13 -15.84 -2.13
CA ALA A 157 2.53 -16.09 -2.43
C ALA A 157 3.16 -16.95 -1.32
N ALA A 158 4.05 -17.86 -1.71
CA ALA A 158 4.83 -18.65 -0.78
C ALA A 158 5.87 -17.77 -0.06
N VAL A 159 6.16 -18.10 1.19
CA VAL A 159 7.13 -17.40 2.04
C VAL A 159 8.32 -18.30 2.30
N HIS A 160 9.51 -17.76 2.11
CA HIS A 160 10.77 -18.48 2.27
C HIS A 160 11.63 -17.85 3.37
N ALA A 161 12.50 -18.64 3.99
CA ALA A 161 13.44 -18.17 5.00
C ALA A 161 14.42 -17.16 4.38
N SER A 162 14.58 -15.99 5.03
CA SER A 162 15.51 -14.96 4.56
C SER A 162 16.95 -15.16 5.07
N MET A 163 17.15 -16.09 6.01
CA MET A 163 18.43 -16.40 6.63
C MET A 163 18.46 -17.87 7.09
N ASP A 164 19.68 -18.37 7.32
CA ASP A 164 19.89 -19.63 8.03
C ASP A 164 19.56 -19.45 9.51
N GLY A 165 19.07 -20.52 10.16
CA GLY A 165 18.82 -20.50 11.59
C GLY A 165 17.84 -21.57 12.05
N ILE A 166 17.22 -21.32 13.20
CA ILE A 166 16.20 -22.13 13.83
C ILE A 166 14.93 -21.29 13.98
N ILE A 167 13.78 -21.87 13.68
CA ILE A 167 12.48 -21.25 13.94
C ILE A 167 12.33 -21.10 15.46
N GLU A 168 12.37 -19.87 15.95
CA GLU A 168 12.16 -19.57 17.37
C GLU A 168 10.67 -19.62 17.70
N ALA A 169 9.83 -19.05 16.82
CA ALA A 169 8.40 -18.93 17.04
C ALA A 169 7.60 -18.95 15.75
N VAL A 170 6.38 -19.50 15.83
CA VAL A 170 5.33 -19.41 14.81
C VAL A 170 4.08 -18.92 15.53
N GLU A 171 3.81 -17.62 15.44
CA GLU A 171 2.79 -16.95 16.24
C GLU A 171 1.93 -16.03 15.37
N GLY A 172 0.60 -16.17 15.48
CA GLY A 172 -0.36 -15.34 14.74
C GLY A 172 -0.10 -15.34 13.23
N LEU A 173 0.36 -14.20 12.70
CA LEU A 173 0.67 -13.99 11.28
C LEU A 173 2.15 -13.74 11.04
N PHE A 174 3.06 -14.31 11.84
CA PHE A 174 4.50 -14.21 11.60
C PHE A 174 5.28 -15.47 12.01
N ILE A 175 6.46 -15.62 11.41
CA ILE A 175 7.47 -16.62 11.77
C ILE A 175 8.74 -15.90 12.17
N ARG A 176 9.36 -16.29 13.29
CA ARG A 176 10.66 -15.75 13.71
C ARG A 176 11.76 -16.79 13.53
N ILE A 177 12.84 -16.38 12.87
CA ILE A 177 14.05 -17.19 12.67
C ILE A 177 15.18 -16.55 13.47
N LYS A 178 15.95 -17.35 14.18
CA LYS A 178 17.12 -16.94 14.97
C LYS A 178 18.33 -17.77 14.56
N GLN A 179 19.52 -17.16 14.52
CA GLN A 179 20.77 -17.87 14.17
C GLN A 179 21.06 -19.04 15.12
#